data_AF-A0A0H3J412-F1
#
_entry.id   AF-A0A0H3J412-F1
#
_cell.length_a   1.000
_cell.length_b   1.000
_cell.length_c   1.000
_cell.angle_alpha   90.00
_cell.angle_beta   90.00
_cell.angle_gamma   90.00
#
_symmetry.space_group_name_H-M   'P 1'
#
loop_
_entity.id
_entity.type
_entity.pdbx_description
1 polymer ?
#
loop_
_entity_poly.entity_id
_entity_poly.type
_entity_poly.pdbx_seq_one_letter_code
_entity_poly.pdbx_strand_id
1 'polypeptide(L)'
;MSEYKFLDQFYKDALIDPKQIVFKEVNVSDLFVTIYIVAKNKNMFDIFTAVGDIDKPIKNESINHVLVFENQLKKLCKQIE
;
A
#
# COMPACT_ATOMS: atom_id res chain seq x y z
N MET A 1 18.73 4.67 4.19
CA MET A 1 17.67 3.65 4.19
C MET A 1 17.72 2.93 2.86
N SER A 2 17.86 1.61 2.87
CA SER A 2 17.88 0.80 1.64
C SER A 2 16.47 0.73 1.07
N GLU A 3 16.31 1.10 -0.19
CA GLU A 3 15.04 0.98 -0.90
C GLU A 3 14.74 -0.50 -1.18
N TYR A 4 13.49 -0.93 -0.98
CA TYR A 4 13.10 -2.31 -1.27
C TYR A 4 13.20 -2.59 -2.77
N LYS A 5 14.12 -3.48 -3.15
CA LYS A 5 14.54 -3.72 -4.54
C LYS A 5 13.44 -4.21 -5.49
N PHE A 6 12.31 -4.69 -4.96
CA PHE A 6 11.17 -5.19 -5.75
C PHE A 6 9.94 -4.29 -5.71
N LEU A 7 10.08 -3.04 -5.27
CA LEU A 7 8.93 -2.13 -5.14
C LEU A 7 8.22 -1.88 -6.48
N ASP A 8 8.95 -1.77 -7.59
CA ASP A 8 8.34 -1.62 -8.92
C ASP A 8 7.56 -2.86 -9.36
N GLN A 9 8.03 -4.05 -8.98
CA GLN A 9 7.31 -5.30 -9.24
C GLN A 9 6.04 -5.37 -8.38
N PHE A 10 6.13 -4.94 -7.11
CA PHE A 10 4.98 -4.83 -6.22
C PHE A 10 3.87 -3.96 -6.82
N TYR A 11 4.20 -2.78 -7.37
CA TYR A 11 3.20 -1.93 -8.03
C TYR A 11 2.52 -2.63 -9.21
N LYS A 12 3.29 -3.36 -10.03
CA LYS A 12 2.75 -4.09 -11.18
C LYS A 12 1.81 -5.22 -10.74
N ASP A 13 2.23 -6.02 -9.76
CA ASP A 13 1.46 -7.18 -9.30
C ASP A 13 0.19 -6.77 -8.56
N ALA A 14 0.25 -5.68 -7.78
CA ALA A 14 -0.89 -5.09 -7.10
C ALA A 14 -1.75 -4.18 -7.98
N LEU A 15 -1.40 -4.00 -9.27
CA LEU A 15 -2.09 -3.11 -10.22
C LEU A 15 -2.19 -1.65 -9.74
N ILE A 16 -1.16 -1.17 -9.03
CA ILE A 16 -1.08 0.19 -8.49
C ILE A 16 -0.49 1.12 -9.55
N ASP A 17 -1.19 2.20 -9.89
CA ASP A 17 -0.63 3.32 -10.65
C ASP A 17 0.16 4.23 -9.71
N PRO A 18 1.50 4.33 -9.82
CA PRO A 18 2.31 5.16 -8.92
C PRO A 18 1.93 6.64 -8.93
N LYS A 19 1.31 7.14 -10.00
CA LYS A 19 0.85 8.54 -10.08
C LYS A 19 -0.37 8.83 -9.21
N GLN A 20 -1.07 7.80 -8.77
CA GLN A 20 -2.27 7.91 -7.92
C GLN A 20 -1.96 7.72 -6.44
N ILE A 21 -0.72 7.39 -6.08
CA ILE A 21 -0.29 7.20 -4.69
C ILE A 21 -0.36 8.53 -3.94
N VAL A 22 -1.14 8.57 -2.87
CA VAL A 22 -1.26 9.73 -1.95
C VAL A 22 -0.50 9.52 -0.65
N PHE A 23 -0.22 8.27 -0.29
CA PHE A 23 0.58 7.91 0.87
C PHE A 23 1.37 6.63 0.58
N LYS A 24 2.62 6.59 1.00
CA LYS A 24 3.50 5.43 0.89
C LYS A 24 4.43 5.38 2.10
N GLU A 25 4.48 4.23 2.75
CA GLU A 25 5.46 3.89 3.75
C GLU A 25 6.03 2.51 3.42
N VAL A 26 7.35 2.41 3.33
CA VAL A 26 8.06 1.17 3.07
C VAL A 26 9.15 1.03 4.13
N ASN A 27 8.91 0.13 5.07
CA ASN A 27 9.83 -0.15 6.16
C ASN A 27 10.60 -1.42 5.85
N VAL A 28 11.92 -1.29 5.78
CA VAL A 28 12.84 -2.41 5.55
C VAL A 28 13.63 -2.62 6.84
N SER A 29 13.51 -3.80 7.43
CA SER A 29 14.16 -4.16 8.69
C SER A 29 14.76 -5.56 8.57
N ASP A 30 16.07 -5.68 8.80
CA ASP A 30 16.88 -6.92 8.76
C ASP A 30 16.50 -7.94 7.67
N LEU A 31 15.47 -8.73 7.90
CA LEU A 31 15.02 -9.83 7.02
C LEU A 31 13.65 -9.62 6.39
N PHE A 32 12.95 -8.54 6.71
CA PHE A 32 11.59 -8.29 6.26
C PHE A 32 11.38 -6.88 5.71
N VAL A 33 10.38 -6.78 4.84
CA VAL A 33 9.83 -5.54 4.35
C VAL A 33 8.36 -5.46 4.75
N THR A 34 7.91 -4.27 5.13
CA THR A 34 6.51 -3.94 5.31
C THR A 34 6.17 -2.77 4.40
N ILE A 35 5.08 -2.90 3.66
CA ILE A 35 4.61 -1.90 2.69
C ILE A 35 3.21 -1.45 3.11
N TYR A 36 3.01 -0.15 3.17
CA TYR A 36 1.72 0.52 3.29
C TYR A 36 1.59 1.53 2.15
N ILE A 37 0.64 1.33 1.26
CA ILE A 37 0.38 2.25 0.14
C ILE A 37 -1.10 2.61 0.15
N VAL A 38 -1.38 3.90 -0.03
CA VAL A 38 -2.73 4.39 -0.31
C VAL A 38 -2.70 5.08 -1.67
N ALA A 39 -3.52 4.60 -2.59
CA ALA A 39 -3.75 5.24 -3.88
C ALA A 39 -5.17 5.84 -3.92
N LYS A 40 -5.32 7.03 -4.51
CA LYS A 40 -6.63 7.66 -4.70
C LYS A 40 -7.11 7.44 -6.13
N ASN A 41 -8.21 6.71 -6.27
CA ASN A 41 -8.86 6.47 -7.55
C ASN A 41 -10.28 7.08 -7.54
N LYS A 42 -10.43 8.21 -8.22
CA LYS A 42 -11.68 9.00 -8.24
C LYS A 42 -12.16 9.32 -6.82
N ASN A 43 -13.26 8.68 -6.38
CA ASN A 43 -13.91 8.89 -5.09
C ASN A 43 -13.62 7.75 -4.11
N MET A 44 -12.59 6.94 -4.38
CA MET A 44 -12.19 5.78 -3.61
C MET A 44 -10.71 5.86 -3.26
N PHE A 45 -10.37 5.22 -2.16
CA PHE A 45 -9.00 4.99 -1.73
C PHE A 45 -8.75 3.49 -1.75
N ASP A 46 -7.73 3.09 -2.50
CA ASP A 46 -7.20 1.74 -2.52
C ASP A 46 -6.05 1.67 -1.51
N ILE A 47 -6.23 0.89 -0.45
CA ILE A 47 -5.27 0.71 0.63
C ILE A 47 -4.64 -0.66 0.48
N PHE A 48 -3.33 -0.69 0.25
CA PHE A 48 -2.54 -1.90 0.11
C PHE A 48 -1.61 -2.04 1.30
N THR A 49 -1.61 -3.22 1.92
CA THR A 49 -0.64 -3.57 2.94
C THR A 49 -0.02 -4.93 2.64
N ALA A 50 1.27 -5.06 2.88
CA ALA A 50 1.96 -6.33 2.69
C ALA A 50 3.18 -6.46 3.60
N VAL A 51 3.49 -7.70 3.94
CA VAL A 51 4.73 -8.08 4.64
C VAL A 51 5.41 -9.17 3.82
N GLY A 52 6.73 -9.07 3.68
CA GLY A 52 7.50 -10.06 2.93
C GLY A 52 8.95 -10.13 3.35
N ASP A 53 9.66 -11.05 2.70
CA ASP A 53 11.10 -11.21 2.79
C ASP A 53 11.79 -10.11 1.97
N ILE A 54 12.81 -9.46 2.54
CA ILE A 54 13.57 -8.39 1.87
C ILE A 54 14.22 -8.85 0.55
N ASP A 55 14.55 -10.13 0.46
CA ASP A 55 15.30 -10.70 -0.66
C ASP A 55 14.42 -11.35 -1.74
N LYS A 56 13.10 -11.39 -1.55
CA LYS A 56 12.15 -11.96 -2.51
C LYS A 56 11.05 -10.96 -2.88
N PRO A 57 10.49 -11.02 -4.09
CA PRO A 57 9.28 -10.28 -4.41
C PRO A 57 8.12 -10.77 -3.54
N ILE A 58 7.34 -9.83 -3.00
CA ILE A 58 6.08 -10.13 -2.32
C ILE A 58 5.11 -10.71 -3.36
N LYS A 59 4.52 -11.86 -3.06
CA LYS A 59 3.52 -12.49 -3.91
C LYS A 59 2.17 -11.79 -3.74
N ASN A 60 1.37 -11.77 -4.81
CA ASN A 60 0.04 -11.14 -4.81
C ASN A 60 -0.88 -11.69 -3.70
N GLU A 61 -0.80 -12.99 -3.39
CA GLU A 61 -1.56 -13.64 -2.30
C GLU A 61 -1.23 -13.10 -0.89
N SER A 62 -0.10 -12.43 -0.72
CA SER A 62 0.33 -11.79 0.53
C SER A 62 -0.01 -10.30 0.60
N ILE A 63 -0.68 -9.77 -0.43
CA ILE A 63 -1.10 -8.36 -0.51
C ILE A 63 -2.52 -8.26 0.00
N ASN A 64 -2.70 -7.57 1.12
CA ASN A 64 -4.02 -7.20 1.60
C ASN A 64 -4.44 -5.90 0.90
N HIS A 65 -5.60 -5.93 0.26
CA HIS A 65 -6.18 -4.78 -0.43
C HIS A 65 -7.55 -4.46 0.16
N VAL A 66 -7.73 -3.21 0.58
CA VAL A 66 -8.99 -2.68 1.09
C VAL A 66 -9.38 -1.47 0.26
N LEU A 67 -10.61 -1.46 -0.21
CA LEU A 67 -11.20 -0.33 -0.92
C LEU A 67 -12.09 0.46 0.05
N VAL A 68 -11.86 1.76 0.15
CA VAL A 68 -12.62 2.65 1.03
C VAL A 68 -13.16 3.83 0.22
N PHE A 69 -14.47 4.06 0.29
CA PHE A 69 -15.06 5.23 -0.36
C PHE A 69 -14.74 6.50 0.43
N GLU A 70 -14.48 7.61 -0.27
CA GLU A 70 -14.14 8.90 0.34
C GLU A 70 -15.23 9.38 1.31
N ASN A 71 -16.51 9.05 1.05
CA ASN A 71 -17.61 9.38 1.94
C ASN A 71 -17.58 8.60 3.27
N GLN A 72 -17.07 7.37 3.29
CA GLN A 72 -16.92 6.54 4.49
C GLN A 72 -15.78 7.07 5.35
N LEU A 73 -14.64 7.41 4.73
CA LEU A 73 -13.51 8.08 5.40
C LEU A 73 -13.94 9.40 6.03
N LYS A 74 -14.66 10.25 5.28
CA LYS A 74 -15.20 11.52 5.81
C LYS A 74 -16.14 11.30 7.00
N LYS A 75 -16.94 10.24 7.01
CA LYS A 75 -17.81 9.90 8.15
C LYS A 75 -17.00 9.42 9.34
N LEU A 76 -15.96 8.61 9.12
CA LEU A 76 -15.09 8.11 10.17
C LEU A 76 -14.34 9.25 10.87
N CYS A 77 -13.72 10.16 10.11
CA CYS A 77 -12.97 11.28 10.69
C CYS A 77 -13.87 12.17 11.56
N LYS A 78 -15.11 12.43 11.13
CA LYS A 78 -16.11 13.20 11.92
C LYS A 78 -16.53 12.54 13.24
N GLN A 79 -16.31 11.24 13.41
CA GLN A 79 -16.62 10.53 14.66
C GLN A 79 -15.46 10.57 15.66
N ILE A 80 -14.27 10.95 15.20
CA ILE A 80 -13.03 10.99 15.99
C ILE A 80 -12.70 12.43 16.42
N GLU A 81 -13.33 13.43 15.79
CA GLU A 81 -13.39 14.84 16.21
C GLU A 81 -14.38 15.06 17.37
#